data_AF-A0A166RIU8-F1
#
_entry.id   AF-A0A166RIU8-F1
#
_cell.length_a   1.000
_cell.length_b   1.000
_cell.length_c   1.000
_cell.angle_alpha   90.00
_cell.angle_beta   90.00
_cell.angle_gamma   90.00
#
_symmetry.space_group_name_H-M   'P 1'
#
loop_
_entity.id
_entity.type
_entity.pdbx_description
1 polymer ?
#
loop_
_entity_poly.entity_id
_entity_poly.type
_entity_poly.pdbx_seq_one_letter_code
_entity_poly.pdbx_strand_id
1 'polypeptide(L)'
;MSRRFLVFDGDGELVATFAGWEDAHSWAHLRSTEPASIGPVQVEDRAERRTWTVDGPQCRLTVWRRQVEYGYCAPPEPDPGPERSLSFDPPSAPPPGTVGPRPRSRPRRQVTAS
;
A
#
# COMPACT_ATOMS: atom_id res chain seq x y z
N MET A 1 -4.59 31.09 6.35
CA MET A 1 -5.14 30.70 5.03
C MET A 1 -4.81 29.24 4.78
N SER A 2 -5.80 28.39 4.53
CA SER A 2 -5.62 26.96 4.28
C SER A 2 -5.01 26.72 2.89
N ARG A 3 -3.89 25.97 2.82
CA ARG A 3 -3.29 25.48 1.57
C ARG A 3 -4.10 24.30 1.05
N ARG A 4 -5.15 24.60 0.28
CA ARG A 4 -6.17 23.65 -0.17
C ARG A 4 -5.70 22.79 -1.35
N PHE A 5 -4.96 23.39 -2.27
CA PHE A 5 -4.53 22.75 -3.51
C PHE A 5 -3.13 22.21 -3.33
N LEU A 6 -2.97 20.91 -3.50
CA LEU A 6 -1.70 20.20 -3.44
C LEU A 6 -1.24 19.91 -4.85
N VAL A 7 0.04 20.08 -5.16
CA VAL A 7 0.56 19.85 -6.51
C VAL A 7 1.65 18.79 -6.46
N PHE A 8 1.49 17.76 -7.28
CA PHE A 8 2.37 16.62 -7.41
C PHE A 8 3.00 16.56 -8.80
N ASP A 9 4.23 16.07 -8.89
CA ASP A 9 4.85 15.77 -10.18
C ASP A 9 4.48 14.36 -10.69
N GLY A 10 5.09 13.95 -11.81
CA GLY A 10 4.84 12.65 -12.42
C GLY A 10 5.28 11.44 -11.59
N ASP A 11 6.16 11.62 -10.60
CA ASP A 11 6.53 10.57 -9.64
C ASP A 11 5.56 10.51 -8.46
N GLY A 12 4.64 11.47 -8.35
CA GLY A 12 3.71 11.59 -7.24
C GLY A 12 4.30 12.31 -6.02
N GLU A 13 5.44 12.99 -6.18
CA GLU A 13 6.06 13.78 -5.11
C GLU A 13 5.38 15.14 -4.97
N LEU A 14 5.15 15.58 -3.72
CA LEU A 14 4.53 16.87 -3.46
C LEU A 14 5.53 17.99 -3.72
N VAL A 15 5.32 18.75 -4.79
CA VAL A 15 6.23 19.80 -5.24
C VAL A 15 5.78 21.21 -4.85
N ALA A 16 4.47 21.44 -4.66
CA ALA A 16 3.96 22.75 -4.26
C ALA A 16 2.59 22.67 -3.57
N THR A 17 2.22 23.77 -2.90
CA THR A 17 0.92 23.91 -2.22
C THR A 17 0.40 25.33 -2.38
N PHE A 18 -0.89 25.47 -2.70
CA PHE A 18 -1.52 26.77 -2.97
C PHE A 18 -2.84 26.94 -2.21
N ALA A 19 -3.21 28.19 -1.94
CA ALA A 19 -4.49 28.53 -1.34
C ALA A 19 -5.62 28.66 -2.39
N GLY A 20 -5.28 29.16 -3.60
CA GLY A 20 -6.21 29.40 -4.70
C GLY A 20 -6.00 28.42 -5.86
N TRP A 21 -7.10 28.14 -6.57
CA TRP A 21 -7.09 27.28 -7.75
C TRP A 21 -6.31 27.91 -8.92
N GLU A 22 -6.53 29.20 -9.21
CA GLU A 22 -5.88 29.89 -10.34
C GLU A 22 -4.35 29.89 -10.23
N ASP A 23 -3.82 30.12 -9.03
CA ASP A 23 -2.37 30.07 -8.78
C ASP A 23 -1.80 28.67 -9.04
N ALA A 24 -2.45 27.63 -8.50
CA ALA A 24 -2.02 26.24 -8.68
C ALA A 24 -2.08 25.82 -10.15
N HIS A 25 -3.16 26.20 -10.83
CA HIS A 25 -3.39 25.86 -12.23
C HIS A 25 -2.38 26.53 -13.16
N SER A 26 -2.14 27.83 -12.98
CA SER A 26 -1.16 28.57 -13.77
C SER A 26 0.26 28.03 -13.55
N TRP A 27 0.60 27.73 -12.29
CA TRP A 27 1.89 27.12 -11.95
C TRP A 27 2.05 25.75 -12.61
N ALA A 28 1.01 24.90 -12.59
CA ALA A 28 1.07 23.57 -13.21
C ALA A 28 1.30 23.63 -14.72
N HIS A 29 0.68 24.58 -15.43
CA HIS A 29 0.93 24.80 -16.86
C HIS A 29 2.34 25.30 -17.15
N LEU A 30 2.88 26.21 -16.33
CA LEU A 30 4.27 26.64 -16.49
C LEU A 30 5.21 25.45 -16.29
N ARG A 31 5.02 24.70 -15.21
CA ARG A 31 5.84 23.55 -14.86
C ARG A 31 5.79 22.44 -15.91
N SER A 32 4.62 22.14 -16.48
CA SER A 32 4.46 21.09 -17.50
C SER A 32 5.09 21.43 -18.86
N THR A 33 5.46 22.70 -19.09
CA THR A 33 6.19 23.11 -20.30
C THR A 33 7.70 23.07 -20.14
N GLU A 34 8.20 22.86 -18.92
CA GLU A 34 9.63 22.77 -18.68
C GLU A 34 10.17 21.43 -19.20
N PRO A 35 11.21 21.42 -20.05
CA PRO A 35 11.72 20.18 -20.65
C PRO A 35 12.34 19.20 -19.64
N ALA A 36 12.61 19.66 -18.41
CA ALA A 36 13.13 18.85 -17.31
C ALA A 36 12.03 18.41 -16.31
N SER A 37 10.76 18.76 -16.53
CA SER A 37 9.69 18.36 -15.62
C SER A 37 9.40 16.87 -15.75
N ILE A 38 9.30 16.19 -14.61
CA ILE A 38 8.90 14.79 -14.58
C ILE A 38 7.38 14.70 -14.75
N GLY A 39 6.96 14.15 -15.89
CA GLY A 39 5.59 13.73 -16.19
C GLY A 39 4.50 14.79 -16.05
N PRO A 40 3.23 14.40 -16.19
CA PRO A 40 2.12 15.32 -16.07
C PRO A 40 1.97 15.77 -14.62
N VAL A 41 1.82 17.07 -14.41
CA VAL A 41 1.64 17.68 -13.10
C VAL A 41 0.22 17.44 -12.62
N GLN A 42 0.04 17.03 -11.37
CA GLN A 42 -1.28 16.79 -10.78
C GLN A 42 -1.59 17.82 -9.72
N VAL A 43 -2.71 18.52 -9.85
CA VAL A 43 -3.25 19.39 -8.81
C VAL A 43 -4.40 18.66 -8.13
N GLU A 44 -4.33 18.45 -6.82
CA GLU A 44 -5.38 17.82 -6.02
C GLU A 44 -6.10 18.84 -5.13
N ASP A 45 -7.43 18.77 -5.14
CA ASP A 45 -8.31 19.35 -4.13
C ASP A 45 -9.04 18.23 -3.41
N ARG A 46 -8.58 17.90 -2.20
CA ARG A 46 -9.17 16.81 -1.39
C ARG A 46 -10.52 17.17 -0.80
N ALA A 47 -10.81 18.45 -0.60
CA ALA A 47 -12.09 18.89 -0.06
C ALA A 47 -13.22 18.64 -1.08
N GLU A 48 -12.96 18.94 -2.35
CA GLU A 48 -13.90 18.71 -3.45
C GLU A 48 -13.73 17.36 -4.13
N ARG A 49 -12.67 16.62 -3.77
CA ARG A 49 -12.30 15.32 -4.33
C ARG A 49 -12.07 15.41 -5.84
N ARG A 50 -11.22 16.34 -6.24
CA ARG A 50 -10.89 16.62 -7.63
C ARG A 50 -9.40 16.55 -7.84
N THR A 51 -9.01 16.01 -8.99
CA THR A 51 -7.64 16.07 -9.50
C THR A 51 -7.66 16.68 -10.88
N TRP A 52 -6.76 17.61 -11.14
CA TRP A 52 -6.46 18.10 -12.47
C TRP A 52 -5.10 17.57 -12.89
N THR A 53 -5.04 16.90 -14.03
CA THR A 53 -3.79 16.44 -14.65
C THR A 53 -3.43 17.39 -15.78
N VAL A 54 -2.26 18.01 -15.70
CA VAL A 54 -1.77 19.01 -16.64
C VAL A 54 -0.56 18.46 -17.39
N ASP A 55 -0.66 18.39 -18.71
CA ASP A 55 0.38 17.90 -19.62
C ASP A 55 0.53 18.90 -20.77
N GLY A 56 1.55 19.76 -20.70
CA GLY A 56 1.70 20.92 -21.58
C GLY A 56 0.41 21.75 -21.70
N PRO A 57 -0.20 21.86 -22.89
CA PRO A 57 -1.44 22.61 -23.10
C PRO A 57 -2.71 21.87 -22.66
N GLN A 58 -2.63 20.57 -22.35
CA GLN A 58 -3.79 19.76 -21.98
C GLN A 58 -4.02 19.82 -20.47
N CYS A 59 -5.28 20.03 -20.07
CA CYS A 59 -5.72 19.98 -18.68
C CYS A 59 -6.95 19.07 -18.59
N ARG A 60 -6.85 17.99 -17.80
CA ARG A 60 -7.91 16.99 -17.62
C ARG A 60 -8.36 16.96 -16.17
N LEU A 61 -9.66 17.20 -15.96
CA LEU A 61 -10.30 17.08 -14.65
C LEU A 61 -10.80 15.65 -14.41
N THR A 62 -10.41 15.08 -13.27
CA THR A 62 -10.94 13.83 -12.71
C THR A 62 -11.65 14.14 -11.40
N VAL A 63 -12.93 13.79 -11.30
CA VAL A 63 -13.71 13.95 -10.06
C VAL A 63 -13.87 12.58 -9.40
N TRP A 64 -13.47 12.47 -8.14
CA TRP A 64 -13.56 11.21 -7.41
C TRP A 64 -14.97 11.04 -6.85
N ARG A 65 -15.63 9.94 -7.24
CA ARG A 65 -16.94 9.58 -6.69
C ARG A 65 -16.84 9.37 -5.18
N ARG A 66 -17.93 9.67 -4.46
CA ARG A 66 -18.08 9.29 -3.05
C ARG A 66 -17.87 7.78 -2.91
N GLN A 67 -17.22 7.40 -1.81
CA GLN A 67 -16.81 6.04 -1.52
C GLN A 67 -17.99 5.10 -1.75
N VAL A 68 -17.86 4.22 -2.75
CA VAL A 68 -18.84 3.16 -2.98
C VAL A 68 -18.34 1.98 -2.18
N GLU A 69 -19.10 1.58 -1.18
CA GLU A 69 -18.83 0.38 -0.41
C GLU A 69 -19.15 -0.81 -1.32
N TYR A 70 -18.13 -1.27 -2.04
CA TYR A 70 -18.21 -2.53 -2.74
C TYR A 70 -18.05 -3.62 -1.68
N GLY A 71 -19.15 -4.31 -1.33
CA GLY A 71 -19.22 -5.35 -0.28
C GLY A 71 -18.40 -6.62 -0.53
N TYR A 72 -17.31 -6.53 -1.30
CA TYR A 72 -16.48 -7.67 -1.72
C TYR A 72 -15.22 -7.84 -0.87
N CYS A 73 -14.87 -6.89 -0.01
CA CYS A 73 -13.83 -7.09 1.00
C CYS A 73 -14.42 -7.61 2.31
N ALA A 74 -15.25 -8.66 2.25
CA ALA A 74 -15.48 -9.47 3.44
C ALA A 74 -14.18 -10.25 3.72
N PRO A 75 -13.65 -10.27 4.96
CA PRO A 75 -12.58 -11.20 5.30
C PRO A 75 -13.03 -12.62 4.90
N PRO A 76 -12.14 -13.48 4.40
CA PRO A 76 -12.51 -14.83 4.03
C PRO A 76 -13.18 -15.49 5.25
N GLU A 77 -14.39 -16.03 5.04
CA GLU A 77 -15.05 -16.80 6.10
C GLU A 77 -14.06 -17.86 6.60
N PRO A 78 -13.94 -18.06 7.93
CA PRO A 78 -13.10 -19.12 8.44
C PRO A 78 -13.53 -20.42 7.76
N ASP A 79 -12.57 -21.08 7.09
CA ASP A 79 -12.76 -22.37 6.44
C ASP A 79 -13.51 -23.29 7.43
N PRO A 80 -14.68 -23.85 7.08
CA PRO A 80 -15.28 -24.92 7.87
C PRO A 80 -14.42 -26.18 7.68
N GLY A 81 -13.21 -26.14 8.22
CA GLY A 81 -12.39 -27.31 8.38
C GLY A 81 -13.21 -28.33 9.16
N PRO A 82 -13.19 -29.61 8.75
CA PRO A 82 -13.96 -30.61 9.45
C PRO A 82 -13.52 -30.59 10.91
N GLU A 83 -14.49 -30.50 11.82
CA GLU A 83 -14.31 -30.78 13.24
C GLU A 83 -13.73 -32.19 13.37
N ARG A 84 -12.42 -32.31 13.23
CA ARG A 84 -11.68 -33.44 13.74
C ARG A 84 -11.67 -33.23 15.24
N SER A 85 -12.72 -33.72 15.89
CA SER A 85 -12.66 -34.27 17.23
C SER A 85 -11.53 -35.30 17.25
N LEU A 86 -10.30 -34.83 17.38
CA LEU A 86 -9.19 -35.65 17.80
C LEU A 86 -9.39 -35.84 19.29
N SER A 87 -10.18 -36.85 19.66
CA SER A 87 -10.06 -37.47 20.96
C SER A 87 -8.60 -37.93 21.07
N PHE A 88 -7.78 -37.11 21.71
CA PHE A 88 -6.41 -37.44 22.04
C PHE A 88 -6.49 -38.42 23.21
N ASP A 89 -6.44 -39.71 22.90
CA ASP A 89 -6.14 -40.73 23.90
C ASP A 89 -4.64 -40.64 24.18
N PRO A 90 -4.20 -40.15 25.35
CA PRO A 90 -2.78 -40.08 25.64
C PRO A 90 -2.23 -41.51 25.72
N PRO A 91 -1.11 -41.83 25.04
CA PRO A 91 -0.48 -43.14 25.23
C PRO A 91 -0.08 -43.29 26.70
N SER A 92 -0.49 -44.40 27.32
CA SER A 92 -0.12 -44.76 28.69
C SER A 92 1.38 -44.65 28.88
N ALA A 93 1.79 -43.94 29.93
CA ALA A 93 3.19 -43.67 30.23
C ALA A 93 3.98 -44.99 30.37
N PRO A 94 5.18 -45.10 29.77
CA PRO A 94 6.08 -46.22 30.07
C PRO A 94 6.60 -46.12 31.51
N PRO A 95 6.89 -47.26 32.18
CA PRO A 95 7.34 -47.30 33.57
C PRO A 95 8.67 -46.55 33.76
N PRO A 96 8.93 -46.04 34.99
CA PRO A 96 10.07 -45.18 35.25
C PRO A 96 11.35 -46.02 35.28
N GLY A 97 12.35 -45.59 34.49
CA GLY A 97 13.72 -46.03 34.64
C GLY A 97 14.26 -46.79 33.44
N THR A 98 14.88 -46.06 32.51
CA THR A 98 16.22 -46.37 31.99
C THR A 98 16.74 -45.11 31.30
N VAL A 99 17.72 -44.46 31.95
CA VAL A 99 18.49 -43.35 31.39
C VAL A 99 19.37 -43.90 30.25
N GLY A 100 19.31 -43.30 29.06
CA GLY A 100 20.18 -43.59 27.92
C GLY A 100 20.41 -42.33 27.07
N PRO A 101 21.61 -42.14 26.48
CA PRO A 101 22.16 -40.81 26.27
C PRO A 101 21.62 -40.07 25.04
N ARG A 102 21.53 -38.75 25.22
CA ARG A 102 21.16 -37.72 24.24
C ARG A 102 22.07 -37.78 22.99
N PRO A 103 21.55 -38.01 21.76
CA PRO A 103 22.33 -37.78 20.55
C PRO A 103 22.34 -36.30 20.19
N ARG A 104 23.52 -35.89 19.73
CA ARG A 104 23.96 -34.52 19.48
C ARG A 104 23.34 -33.90 18.23
N SER A 105 23.22 -32.58 18.33
CA SER A 105 23.15 -31.54 17.31
C SER A 105 23.59 -31.96 15.89
N ARG A 106 22.83 -31.55 14.86
CA ARG A 106 23.31 -31.55 13.47
C ARG A 106 23.27 -30.12 12.88
N PRO A 107 24.29 -29.70 12.10
CA PRO A 107 24.63 -28.29 11.93
C PRO A 107 23.92 -27.61 10.74
N ARG A 108 23.81 -26.29 10.87
CA ARG A 108 23.34 -25.31 9.88
C ARG A 108 24.31 -25.27 8.69
N ARG A 109 23.82 -25.59 7.49
CA ARG A 109 24.58 -25.47 6.24
C ARG A 109 24.65 -23.99 5.84
N GLN A 110 25.85 -23.42 5.77
CA GLN A 110 26.11 -22.13 5.12
C GLN A 110 26.25 -22.35 3.61
N VAL A 111 25.72 -21.42 2.82
CA VAL A 111 25.88 -21.36 1.37
C VAL A 111 26.91 -20.26 1.09
N THR A 112 28.04 -20.62 0.51
CA THR A 112 29.03 -19.70 -0.05
C THR A 112 28.65 -19.37 -1.50
N ALA A 113 28.65 -18.08 -1.83
CA ALA A 113 28.57 -17.58 -3.20
C ALA A 113 29.95 -17.60 -3.86
N SER A 114 29.98 -17.82 -5.17
CA SER A 114 31.11 -17.54 -6.07
C SER A 114 30.60 -16.66 -7.20
#